data_AF-A0A533VGP9-F1
#
_entry.id   AF-A0A533VGP9-F1
#
_cell.length_a   1.000
_cell.length_b   1.000
_cell.length_c   1.000
_cell.angle_alpha   90.00
_cell.angle_beta   90.00
_cell.angle_gamma   90.00
#
_symmetry.space_group_name_H-M   'P 1'
#
loop_
_entity.id
_entity.type
_entity.pdbx_description
1 polymer ?
#
loop_
_entity_poly.entity_id
_entity_poly.type
_entity_poly.pdbx_seq_one_letter_code
_entity_poly.pdbx_strand_id
1 'polypeptide(L)'
;MRLFGRAKQKDDMIEQIKILLDRFEFADLLNLCTAVIGRKLGSNEKERLERIEVLDFIWENYHKGSVTFSQIKDFAIRQGIIPQTFFD
;
A
#
# COMPACT_ATOMS: atom_id res chain seq x y z
N MET A 1 -23.32 -17.20 -16.51
CA MET A 1 -22.73 -17.42 -15.17
C MET A 1 -21.24 -17.13 -15.19
N ARG A 2 -20.78 -15.92 -14.77
CA ARG A 2 -19.32 -15.60 -14.60
C ARG A 2 -19.08 -14.54 -13.52
N LEU A 3 -19.87 -14.52 -12.44
CA LEU A 3 -19.71 -13.54 -11.35
C LEU A 3 -18.77 -14.00 -10.22
N PHE A 4 -18.43 -15.30 -10.16
CA PHE A 4 -17.64 -15.87 -9.06
C PHE A 4 -16.13 -15.65 -9.16
N GLY A 5 -15.60 -15.23 -10.31
CA GLY A 5 -14.15 -15.01 -10.48
C GLY A 5 -13.64 -13.69 -9.92
N ARG A 6 -14.48 -12.64 -9.89
CA ARG A 6 -14.06 -11.29 -9.49
C ARG A 6 -13.87 -11.14 -7.98
N ALA A 7 -14.68 -11.85 -7.19
CA ALA A 7 -14.57 -11.81 -5.73
C ALA A 7 -13.24 -12.44 -5.26
N LYS A 8 -12.94 -13.66 -5.75
CA LYS A 8 -11.69 -14.36 -5.43
C LYS A 8 -10.44 -13.56 -5.81
N GLN A 9 -10.43 -12.95 -7.00
CA GLN A 9 -9.31 -12.13 -7.46
C GLN A 9 -9.08 -10.88 -6.59
N LYS A 10 -10.16 -10.29 -6.06
CA LYS A 10 -10.07 -9.14 -5.16
C LYS A 10 -9.50 -9.53 -3.80
N ASP A 11 -9.88 -10.70 -3.29
CA ASP A 11 -9.38 -11.21 -2.01
C ASP A 11 -7.88 -11.55 -2.11
N ASP A 12 -7.45 -12.22 -3.20
CA ASP A 12 -6.04 -12.52 -3.46
C ASP A 12 -5.19 -11.24 -3.54
N MET A 13 -5.70 -10.16 -4.15
CA MET A 13 -5.00 -8.87 -4.20
C MET A 13 -4.88 -8.20 -2.83
N ILE A 14 -5.92 -8.30 -1.99
CA ILE A 14 -5.88 -7.75 -0.62
C ILE A 14 -4.81 -8.46 0.20
N GLU A 15 -4.70 -9.78 0.08
CA GLU A 15 -3.64 -10.56 0.74
C GLU A 15 -2.25 -10.16 0.25
N GLN A 16 -2.06 -10.00 -1.06
CA GLN A 16 -0.78 -9.54 -1.62
C GLN A 16 -0.40 -8.13 -1.13
N ILE A 17 -1.36 -7.21 -1.01
CA ILE A 17 -1.11 -5.88 -0.45
C ILE A 17 -0.67 -5.98 1.00
N LYS A 18 -1.34 -6.81 1.82
CA LYS A 18 -0.95 -7.02 3.22
C LYS A 18 0.49 -7.51 3.34
N ILE A 19 0.83 -8.57 2.58
CA ILE A 19 2.19 -9.12 2.53
C ILE A 19 3.20 -8.05 2.11
N LEU A 20 2.84 -7.21 1.14
CA LEU A 20 3.69 -6.13 0.65
C LEU A 20 3.93 -5.08 1.75
N LEU A 21 2.87 -4.56 2.35
CA LEU A 21 2.94 -3.52 3.39
C LEU A 21 3.63 -4.02 4.67
N ASP A 22 3.57 -5.32 4.97
CA ASP A 22 4.31 -5.92 6.07
C ASP A 22 5.83 -5.86 5.87
N ARG A 23 6.31 -5.77 4.62
CA ARG A 23 7.74 -5.59 4.31
C ARG A 23 8.22 -4.16 4.45
N PHE A 24 7.31 -3.19 4.49
CA PHE A 24 7.67 -1.78 4.48
C PHE A 24 8.11 -1.35 5.87
N GLU A 25 9.23 -0.64 5.97
CA GLU A 25 9.54 0.09 7.18
C GLU A 25 8.57 1.28 7.35
N PHE A 26 8.53 1.87 8.55
CA PHE A 26 7.65 3.01 8.81
C PHE A 26 7.94 4.19 7.87
N ALA A 27 9.22 4.43 7.56
CA ALA A 27 9.64 5.46 6.61
C ALA A 27 9.10 5.17 5.19
N ASP A 28 9.11 3.91 4.76
CA ASP A 28 8.59 3.50 3.45
C ASP A 28 7.08 3.75 3.35
N LEU A 29 6.33 3.50 4.42
CA LEU A 29 4.89 3.77 4.47
C LEU A 29 4.59 5.26 4.33
N LEU A 30 5.36 6.13 5.01
CA LEU A 30 5.23 7.59 4.87
C LEU A 30 5.60 8.06 3.46
N ASN A 31 6.66 7.47 2.90
CA ASN A 31 7.10 7.75 1.54
C ASN A 31 6.06 7.31 0.51
N LEU A 32 5.41 6.15 0.69
CA LEU A 32 4.31 5.69 -0.14
C LEU A 32 3.15 6.70 -0.12
N CYS A 33 2.76 7.18 1.07
CA CYS A 33 1.71 8.18 1.21
C CYS A 33 2.02 9.46 0.43
N THR A 34 3.27 9.91 0.47
CA THR A 34 3.69 11.13 -0.23
C THR A 34 3.83 10.91 -1.73
N ALA A 35 4.49 9.82 -2.15
CA ALA A 35 4.87 9.57 -3.53
C ALA A 35 3.74 9.00 -4.40
N VAL A 36 2.83 8.22 -3.80
CA VAL A 36 1.75 7.55 -4.53
C VAL A 36 0.40 8.18 -4.24
N ILE A 37 0.10 8.48 -2.97
CA ILE A 37 -1.19 9.08 -2.57
C ILE A 37 -1.15 10.62 -2.71
N GLY A 38 0.05 11.22 -2.75
CA GLY A 38 0.21 12.67 -2.86
C GLY A 38 -0.05 13.43 -1.56
N ARG A 39 -0.09 12.72 -0.41
CA ARG A 39 -0.33 13.33 0.90
C ARG A 39 0.82 13.02 1.85
N LYS A 40 1.47 14.08 2.34
CA LYS A 40 2.50 13.98 3.35
C LYS A 40 1.85 13.80 4.73
N LEU A 41 2.08 12.65 5.35
CA LEU A 41 1.69 12.38 6.74
C LEU A 41 2.86 12.71 7.68
N GLY A 42 2.57 13.20 8.88
CA GLY A 42 3.59 13.43 9.92
C GLY A 42 4.43 14.70 9.76
N SER A 43 3.95 15.69 9.01
CA SER A 43 4.64 17.00 8.86
C SER A 43 4.46 17.94 10.06
N ASN A 44 3.59 17.60 11.02
CA ASN A 44 3.46 18.35 12.26
C ASN A 44 4.41 17.75 13.31
N GLU A 45 5.38 18.54 13.76
CA GLU A 45 6.41 18.15 14.74
C GLU A 45 5.85 17.66 16.09
N LYS A 46 4.53 17.79 16.31
CA LYS A 46 3.82 17.37 17.53
C LYS A 46 3.01 16.08 17.37
N GLU A 47 2.81 15.58 16.16
CA GLU A 47 1.98 14.41 15.89
C GLU A 47 2.88 13.22 15.58
N ARG A 48 3.15 12.40 16.60
CA ARG A 48 3.82 11.13 16.42
C ARG A 48 2.81 10.13 15.86
N LEU A 49 2.79 10.00 14.54
CA LEU A 49 1.93 9.02 13.87
C LEU A 49 2.37 7.60 14.22
N GLU A 50 1.38 6.75 14.47
CA GLU A 50 1.57 5.32 14.63
C GLU A 50 1.50 4.60 13.28
N ARG A 51 2.19 3.46 13.18
CA ARG A 51 2.17 2.62 11.97
C ARG A 51 0.75 2.24 11.56
N ILE A 52 -0.11 1.97 12.54
CA ILE A 52 -1.51 1.58 12.32
C ILE A 52 -2.26 2.71 11.60
N GLU A 53 -2.11 3.96 12.04
CA GLU A 53 -2.77 5.12 11.41
C GLU A 53 -2.33 5.32 9.96
N VAL A 54 -1.05 5.10 9.67
CA VAL A 54 -0.52 5.19 8.29
C VAL A 54 -1.07 4.06 7.43
N LEU A 55 -1.14 2.83 7.95
CA LEU A 55 -1.72 1.69 7.25
C LEU A 55 -3.21 1.89 6.97
N ASP A 56 -3.97 2.37 7.95
CA ASP A 56 -5.39 2.68 7.80
C ASP A 56 -5.60 3.73 6.71
N PHE A 57 -4.77 4.78 6.69
CA PHE A 57 -4.81 5.79 5.63
C PHE A 57 -4.53 5.18 4.24
N ILE A 58 -3.54 4.29 4.11
CA ILE A 58 -3.25 3.59 2.85
C ILE A 58 -4.46 2.73 2.43
N TRP A 59 -5.04 1.97 3.36
CA TRP A 59 -6.21 1.13 3.10
C TRP A 59 -7.43 1.92 2.67
N GLU A 60 -7.71 3.05 3.33
CA GLU A 60 -8.79 3.94 2.92
C GLU A 60 -8.61 4.42 1.48
N ASN A 61 -7.42 4.86 1.11
CA ASN A 61 -7.14 5.33 -0.25
C ASN A 61 -7.23 4.19 -1.27
N TYR A 62 -6.85 2.98 -0.88
CA TYR A 62 -7.01 1.80 -1.73
C TYR A 62 -8.49 1.46 -1.95
N HIS A 63 -9.29 1.46 -0.88
CA HIS A 63 -10.73 1.21 -0.97
C HIS A 63 -11.49 2.30 -1.74
N LYS A 64 -11.04 3.55 -1.66
CA LYS A 64 -11.56 4.69 -2.45
C LYS A 64 -11.11 4.65 -3.92
N GLY A 65 -10.17 3.77 -4.29
CA GLY A 65 -9.59 3.68 -5.63
C GLY A 65 -8.60 4.80 -5.95
N SER A 66 -8.18 5.58 -4.96
CA SER A 66 -7.17 6.64 -5.09
C SER A 66 -5.75 6.07 -5.25
N VAL A 67 -5.52 4.86 -4.76
CA VAL A 67 -4.32 4.07 -5.01
C VAL A 67 -4.69 2.65 -5.46
N THR A 68 -3.92 2.09 -6.37
CA THR A 68 -4.09 0.74 -6.91
C THR A 68 -2.96 -0.19 -6.46
N PHE A 69 -3.20 -1.50 -6.49
CA PHE A 69 -2.16 -2.49 -6.17
C PHE A 69 -0.89 -2.31 -7.01
N SER A 70 -1.03 -2.06 -8.33
CA SER A 70 0.10 -1.84 -9.22
C SER A 70 0.97 -0.68 -8.74
N GLN A 71 0.37 0.44 -8.33
CA GLN A 71 1.12 1.60 -7.87
C GLN A 71 1.90 1.32 -6.57
N ILE A 72 1.32 0.54 -5.65
CA ILE A 72 2.00 0.13 -4.42
C ILE A 72 3.15 -0.84 -4.75
N LYS A 73 2.92 -1.83 -5.64
CA LYS A 73 3.94 -2.77 -6.11
C LYS A 73 5.09 -2.05 -6.82
N ASP A 74 4.79 -1.15 -7.75
CA ASP A 74 5.77 -0.39 -8.51
C ASP A 74 6.59 0.54 -7.61
N PHE A 75 5.97 1.09 -6.56
CA PHE A 75 6.70 1.84 -5.54
C PHE A 75 7.67 0.92 -4.79
N ALA A 76 7.21 -0.24 -4.34
CA ALA A 76 8.02 -1.18 -3.58
C ALA A 76 9.26 -1.68 -4.36
N ILE A 77 9.09 -1.95 -5.65
CA ILE A 77 10.18 -2.34 -6.55
C ILE A 77 11.16 -1.17 -6.75
N ARG A 78 10.65 0.03 -7.02
CA ARG A 78 11.49 1.23 -7.24
C ARG A 78 12.31 1.63 -6.02
N GLN A 79 11.77 1.41 -4.82
CA GLN A 79 12.48 1.66 -3.56
C GLN A 79 13.39 0.49 -3.14
N GLY A 80 13.39 -0.62 -3.89
CA GLY A 80 14.20 -1.80 -3.56
C GLY A 80 13.71 -2.58 -2.33
N ILE A 81 12.46 -2.38 -1.90
CA ILE A 81 11.84 -3.08 -0.77
C ILE A 81 11.60 -4.55 -1.12
N ILE A 82 11.19 -4.81 -2.37
CA ILE A 82 11.01 -6.15 -2.93
C ILE A 82 11.69 -6.26 -4.31
N PRO A 83 12.13 -7.47 -4.71
CA PRO A 83 12.59 -7.70 -6.08
C PRO A 83 11.41 -7.70 -7.06
N GLN A 84 11.70 -7.47 -8.35
CA GLN A 84 10.68 -7.46 -9.41
C GLN A 84 9.89 -8.77 -9.49
N THR A 85 10.53 -9.90 -9.18
CA THR A 85 9.99 -11.26 -9.25
C THR A 85 9.19 -11.69 -8.02
N PHE A 86 8.89 -10.77 -7.09
CA PHE A 86 8.31 -11.13 -5.78
C PHE A 86 6.90 -11.74 -5.86
N PHE A 87 6.12 -11.39 -6.89
CA PHE A 87 4.76 -11.89 -7.13
C PHE A 87 4.62 -12.62 -8.48
N ASP A 88 5.75 -13.02 -9.08
CA ASP A 88 5.77 -13.78 -10.34
C ASP A 88 5.53 -15.27 -10.12
#